data_AF-A0A135TTV5-F1
#
_entry.id   AF-A0A135TTV5-F1
#
_cell.length_a   1.000
_cell.length_b   1.000
_cell.length_c   1.000
_cell.angle_alpha   90.00
_cell.angle_beta   90.00
_cell.angle_gamma   90.00
#
_symmetry.space_group_name_H-M   'P 1'
#
loop_
_entity.id
_entity.type
_entity.pdbx_description
1 polymer ?
#
loop_
_entity_poly.entity_id
_entity_poly.type
_entity_poly.pdbx_seq_one_letter_code
_entity_poly.pdbx_strand_id
1 'polypeptide(L)'
;MADEEGDLFNIAIDDSDEEEQKPRDWQSEEDFQKLRATYRVKVQDGDVWQTIELPLNTEKASKPVLQELLHAVEELYFLRRFGEAAAFARRVLDGSEAALDRDTKETLVRYEEKCRGRMEK
;
A
#
# COMPACT_ATOMS: atom_id res chain seq x y z
N MET A 1 43.15 7.46 39.63
CA MET A 1 42.66 8.72 39.05
C MET A 1 42.52 8.45 37.57
N ALA A 2 41.29 8.42 37.11
CA ALA A 2 40.92 8.24 35.72
C ALA A 2 40.71 9.63 35.13
N ASP A 3 41.36 9.94 34.02
CA ASP A 3 40.95 11.01 33.11
C ASP A 3 41.40 10.58 31.71
N GLU A 4 40.45 9.97 30.99
CA GLU A 4 40.37 9.92 29.53
C GLU A 4 40.07 11.33 29.03
N GLU A 5 40.94 11.94 28.24
CA GLU A 5 40.49 12.98 27.30
C GLU A 5 41.50 13.15 26.17
N GLY A 6 41.08 12.87 24.94
CA GLY A 6 41.75 13.45 23.77
C GLY A 6 41.94 12.58 22.52
N ASP A 7 41.44 11.35 22.44
CA ASP A 7 41.68 10.48 21.27
C ASP A 7 40.39 9.97 20.59
N LEU A 8 39.37 10.83 20.47
CA LEU A 8 38.13 10.48 19.76
C LEU A 8 37.86 11.33 18.51
N PHE A 9 38.75 12.30 18.19
CA PHE A 9 38.62 13.17 17.02
C PHE A 9 39.88 13.24 16.15
N ASN A 10 40.69 12.17 16.13
CA ASN A 10 41.77 12.02 15.14
C ASN A 10 41.22 11.43 13.82
N ILE A 11 40.23 12.09 13.22
CA ILE A 11 39.97 11.95 11.79
C ILE A 11 41.00 12.85 11.10
N ALA A 12 42.11 12.26 10.68
CA ALA A 12 42.99 12.90 9.72
C ALA A 12 42.22 13.00 8.40
N ILE A 13 41.61 14.16 8.15
CA ILE A 13 41.08 14.52 6.84
C ILE A 13 42.30 14.74 5.95
N ASP A 14 42.72 13.68 5.27
CA ASP A 14 43.66 13.73 4.16
C ASP A 14 42.95 14.48 3.02
N ASP A 15 43.37 15.72 2.79
CA ASP A 15 42.86 16.65 1.78
C ASP A 15 43.36 16.22 0.38
N SER A 16 42.96 15.02 -0.05
CA SER A 16 43.34 14.46 -1.36
C SER A 16 42.26 13.59 -2.00
N ASP A 17 40.99 13.92 -1.77
CA ASP A 17 39.89 13.45 -2.61
C ASP A 17 38.81 14.54 -2.68
N GLU A 18 38.98 15.48 -3.61
CA GLU A 18 37.92 16.39 -4.06
C GLU A 18 36.89 15.59 -4.89
N GLU A 19 36.31 14.52 -4.33
CA GLU A 19 35.04 14.00 -4.82
C GLU A 19 33.97 14.97 -4.35
N GLU A 20 33.41 15.73 -5.28
CA GLU A 20 32.24 16.59 -5.05
C GLU A 20 31.18 15.78 -4.29
N GLN A 21 31.05 16.03 -2.98
CA GLN A 21 30.09 15.33 -2.12
C GLN A 21 28.69 15.71 -2.55
N LYS A 22 28.13 14.93 -3.48
CA LYS A 22 26.78 15.10 -3.98
C LYS A 22 25.79 14.76 -2.87
N PRO A 23 24.73 15.57 -2.68
CA PRO A 23 23.71 15.28 -1.70
C PRO A 23 23.05 13.92 -2.00
N ARG A 24 22.53 13.27 -0.95
CA ARG A 24 21.92 11.93 -1.03
C ARG A 24 20.83 11.80 -2.11
N ASP A 25 20.13 12.90 -2.39
CA ASP A 25 19.04 12.98 -3.37
C ASP A 25 19.50 13.58 -4.72
N TRP A 26 20.80 13.67 -4.98
CA TRP A 26 21.31 14.17 -6.25
C TRP A 26 21.00 13.19 -7.39
N GLN A 27 20.45 13.72 -8.48
CA GLN A 27 20.20 12.99 -9.73
C GLN A 27 20.77 13.81 -10.88
N SER A 28 21.43 13.15 -11.84
CA SER A 28 21.88 13.83 -13.05
C SER A 28 20.67 14.23 -13.92
N GLU A 29 20.81 15.30 -14.72
CA GLU A 29 19.75 15.72 -15.66
C GLU A 29 19.42 14.60 -16.66
N GLU A 30 20.41 13.83 -17.10
CA GLU A 30 20.19 12.70 -18.02
C GLU A 30 19.33 11.61 -17.36
N ASP A 31 19.61 11.25 -16.12
CA ASP A 31 18.83 10.27 -15.36
C ASP A 31 17.42 10.79 -15.06
N PHE A 32 17.28 12.09 -14.78
CA PHE A 32 15.97 12.73 -14.61
C PHE A 32 15.15 12.67 -15.90
N GLN A 33 15.75 12.95 -17.06
CA GLN A 33 15.04 12.86 -18.34
C GLN A 33 14.65 11.42 -18.69
N LYS A 34 15.51 10.43 -18.40
CA LYS A 34 15.18 9.00 -18.54
C LYS A 34 14.00 8.60 -17.63
N LEU A 35 14.04 9.03 -16.36
CA LEU A 35 12.96 8.78 -15.40
C LEU A 35 11.67 9.44 -15.87
N ARG A 36 11.72 10.70 -16.31
CA ARG A 36 10.56 11.46 -16.78
C ARG A 36 9.95 10.84 -18.05
N ALA A 37 10.78 10.37 -18.98
CA ALA A 37 10.33 9.71 -20.20
C ALA A 37 9.61 8.38 -19.92
N THR A 38 10.02 7.68 -18.86
CA THR A 38 9.45 6.39 -18.46
C THR A 38 8.35 6.50 -17.41
N TYR A 39 8.26 7.65 -16.73
CA TYR A 39 7.30 7.88 -15.68
C TYR A 39 5.87 7.81 -16.21
N ARG A 40 5.09 6.93 -15.60
CA ARG A 40 3.64 6.89 -15.74
C ARG A 40 3.03 7.08 -14.37
N VAL A 41 2.05 7.98 -14.28
CA VAL A 41 1.24 8.11 -13.07
C VAL A 41 0.60 6.76 -12.81
N LYS A 42 0.77 6.25 -11.59
CA LYS A 42 0.02 5.08 -11.14
C LYS A 42 -1.44 5.51 -10.99
N VAL A 43 -2.27 5.12 -11.96
CA VAL A 43 -3.72 5.26 -11.87
C VAL A 43 -4.22 3.99 -11.16
N GLN A 44 -4.98 4.17 -10.09
CA GLN A 44 -5.74 3.08 -9.48
C GLN A 44 -7.08 2.95 -10.22
N ASP A 45 -7.16 2.03 -11.17
CA ASP A 45 -8.36 1.74 -11.98
C ASP A 45 -9.37 0.79 -11.30
N GLY A 46 -9.14 0.50 -10.01
CA GLY A 46 -10.00 -0.38 -9.22
C GLY A 46 -9.81 -1.86 -9.54
N ASP A 47 -8.59 -2.27 -9.87
CA ASP A 47 -8.23 -3.67 -10.13
C ASP A 47 -7.61 -4.36 -8.91
N VAL A 48 -7.50 -3.67 -7.75
CA VAL A 48 -6.93 -4.24 -6.52
C VAL A 48 -7.68 -5.51 -6.09
N TRP A 49 -9.00 -5.58 -6.30
CA TRP A 49 -9.77 -6.79 -5.98
C TRP A 49 -9.36 -8.03 -6.77
N GLN A 50 -8.73 -7.88 -7.95
CA GLN A 50 -8.28 -8.98 -8.79
C GLN A 50 -6.96 -9.58 -8.31
N THR A 51 -6.15 -8.81 -7.58
CA THR A 51 -4.87 -9.27 -7.06
C THR A 51 -5.01 -10.03 -5.74
N ILE A 52 -6.19 -10.00 -5.13
CA ILE A 52 -6.47 -10.64 -3.84
C ILE A 52 -6.96 -12.08 -4.09
N GLU A 53 -6.16 -13.03 -3.62
CA GLU A 53 -6.53 -14.46 -3.67
C GLU A 53 -7.55 -14.79 -2.58
N LEU A 54 -8.76 -15.17 -3.01
CA LEU A 54 -9.84 -15.61 -2.13
C LEU A 54 -10.24 -17.06 -2.42
N PRO A 55 -10.50 -17.87 -1.38
CA PRO A 55 -10.58 -17.50 0.03
C PRO A 55 -9.22 -17.30 0.70
N LEU A 56 -9.18 -16.51 1.77
CA LEU A 56 -7.99 -16.35 2.60
C LEU A 56 -7.60 -17.71 3.21
N ASN A 57 -6.39 -18.17 2.91
CA ASN A 57 -5.89 -19.48 3.36
C ASN A 57 -5.45 -19.50 4.83
N THR A 58 -5.73 -18.44 5.61
CA THR A 58 -5.28 -18.30 6.99
C THR A 58 -6.44 -18.25 7.97
N GLU A 59 -6.23 -18.77 9.18
CA GLU A 59 -7.26 -18.73 10.24
C GLU A 59 -7.52 -17.31 10.76
N LYS A 60 -6.53 -16.43 10.65
CA LYS A 60 -6.64 -15.01 11.00
C LYS A 60 -5.85 -14.18 10.00
N ALA A 61 -6.52 -13.26 9.34
CA ALA A 61 -5.87 -12.34 8.42
C ALA A 61 -5.04 -11.30 9.19
N SER A 62 -3.94 -10.87 8.57
CA SER A 62 -3.15 -9.77 9.11
C SER A 62 -3.84 -8.44 8.80
N LYS A 63 -3.59 -7.41 9.63
CA LYS A 63 -4.11 -6.05 9.41
C LYS A 63 -3.91 -5.51 7.98
N PRO A 64 -2.73 -5.65 7.32
CA PRO A 64 -2.56 -5.15 5.97
C PRO A 64 -3.48 -5.86 4.96
N VAL A 65 -3.65 -7.18 5.09
CA VAL A 65 -4.58 -7.95 4.22
C VAL A 65 -6.02 -7.47 4.39
N LEU A 66 -6.44 -7.21 5.63
CA LEU A 66 -7.78 -6.71 5.92
C LEU A 66 -8.01 -5.31 5.33
N GLN A 67 -7.01 -4.43 5.43
CA GLN A 67 -7.07 -3.10 4.81
C GLN A 67 -7.13 -3.19 3.28
N GLU A 68 -6.40 -4.12 2.67
CA GLU A 68 -6.42 -4.34 1.22
C GLU A 68 -7.79 -4.82 0.73
N LEU A 69 -8.45 -5.70 1.49
CA LEU A 69 -9.82 -6.15 1.20
C LEU A 69 -10.83 -5.00 1.26
N LEU A 70 -10.74 -4.15 2.29
CA LEU A 70 -11.61 -2.98 2.41
C LEU A 70 -11.35 -1.99 1.28
N HIS A 71 -10.08 -1.67 1.02
CA HIS A 71 -9.67 -0.76 -0.05
C HIS A 71 -10.18 -1.23 -1.41
N ALA A 72 -10.10 -2.53 -1.71
CA ALA A 72 -10.62 -3.11 -2.94
C ALA A 72 -12.15 -2.89 -3.12
N VAL A 73 -12.94 -3.08 -2.06
CA VAL A 73 -14.39 -2.80 -2.10
C VAL A 73 -14.68 -1.31 -2.26
N GLU A 74 -13.92 -0.48 -1.56
CA GLU A 74 -14.06 0.98 -1.59
C GLU A 74 -13.75 1.55 -2.96
N GLU A 75 -12.65 1.13 -3.60
CA GLU A 75 -12.31 1.52 -4.96
C GLU A 75 -13.44 1.20 -5.94
N LEU A 76 -13.95 -0.03 -5.90
CA LEU A 76 -15.06 -0.44 -6.76
C LEU A 76 -16.31 0.40 -6.49
N TYR A 77 -16.61 0.72 -5.23
CA TYR A 77 -17.72 1.59 -4.86
C TYR A 77 -17.53 3.02 -5.40
N PHE A 78 -16.35 3.60 -5.27
CA PHE A 78 -16.05 4.96 -5.76
C PHE A 78 -16.07 5.05 -7.29
N LEU A 79 -15.62 4.00 -7.97
CA LEU A 79 -15.73 3.86 -9.43
C LEU A 79 -17.14 3.52 -9.92
N ARG A 80 -18.12 3.46 -9.01
CA ARG A 80 -19.52 3.10 -9.30
C ARG A 80 -19.72 1.70 -9.89
N ARG A 81 -18.74 0.81 -9.73
CA ARG A 81 -18.81 -0.61 -10.11
C ARG A 81 -19.53 -1.40 -9.02
N PHE A 82 -20.78 -1.02 -8.73
CA PHE A 82 -21.54 -1.52 -7.58
C PHE A 82 -21.79 -3.04 -7.62
N GLY A 83 -21.98 -3.61 -8.81
CA GLY A 83 -22.16 -5.07 -8.96
C GLY A 83 -20.92 -5.85 -8.55
N GLU A 84 -19.75 -5.38 -8.98
CA GLU A 84 -18.47 -6.00 -8.65
C GLU A 84 -18.13 -5.81 -7.17
N ALA A 85 -18.36 -4.60 -6.63
CA ALA A 85 -18.17 -4.33 -5.21
C ALA A 85 -19.04 -5.25 -4.32
N ALA A 86 -20.32 -5.41 -4.66
CA ALA A 86 -21.24 -6.29 -3.92
C ALA A 86 -20.82 -7.76 -4.04
N ALA A 87 -20.48 -8.23 -5.24
CA ALA A 87 -20.06 -9.60 -5.48
C ALA A 87 -18.74 -9.92 -4.75
N PHE A 88 -17.79 -8.99 -4.76
CA PHE A 88 -16.52 -9.15 -4.07
C PHE A 88 -16.70 -9.18 -2.55
N ALA A 89 -17.43 -8.22 -1.98
CA ALA A 89 -17.76 -8.21 -0.54
C ALA A 89 -18.45 -9.51 -0.11
N ARG A 90 -19.41 -9.99 -0.91
CA ARG A 90 -20.09 -11.27 -0.68
C ARG A 90 -19.10 -12.44 -0.68
N ARG A 91 -18.22 -12.52 -1.68
CA ARG A 91 -17.22 -13.60 -1.79
C ARG A 91 -16.27 -13.64 -0.60
N VAL A 92 -15.85 -12.47 -0.11
CA VAL A 92 -15.01 -12.34 1.09
C VAL A 92 -15.75 -12.84 2.33
N LEU A 93 -17.00 -12.43 2.50
CA LEU A 93 -17.84 -12.85 3.64
C LEU A 93 -18.14 -14.35 3.58
N ASP A 94 -18.50 -14.91 2.43
CA ASP A 94 -18.85 -16.34 2.31
C ASP A 94 -17.63 -17.27 2.42
N GLY A 95 -16.46 -16.84 1.90
CA GLY A 95 -15.27 -17.68 1.80
C GLY A 95 -14.22 -17.47 2.89
N SER A 96 -14.25 -16.35 3.61
CA SER A 96 -13.15 -15.95 4.51
C SER A 96 -13.61 -15.38 5.83
N GLU A 97 -14.88 -15.54 6.19
CA GLU A 97 -15.46 -14.98 7.41
C GLU A 97 -14.64 -15.28 8.67
N ALA A 98 -14.15 -16.52 8.81
CA ALA A 98 -13.40 -16.94 10.00
C ALA A 98 -12.10 -16.13 10.20
N ALA A 99 -11.50 -15.66 9.11
CA ALA A 99 -10.23 -14.93 9.11
C ALA A 99 -10.38 -13.43 9.40
N LEU A 100 -11.60 -12.89 9.31
CA LEU A 100 -11.88 -11.46 9.45
C LEU A 100 -12.15 -11.07 10.91
N ASP A 101 -11.72 -9.88 11.30
CA ASP A 101 -12.20 -9.25 12.54
C ASP A 101 -13.62 -8.69 12.38
N ARG A 102 -14.24 -8.37 13.51
CA ARG A 102 -15.63 -7.92 13.58
C ARG A 102 -15.85 -6.63 12.79
N ASP A 103 -15.01 -5.63 12.98
CA ASP A 103 -15.12 -4.33 12.32
C ASP A 103 -15.00 -4.45 10.80
N THR A 104 -14.11 -5.32 10.30
CA THR A 104 -13.96 -5.60 8.87
C THR A 104 -15.23 -6.24 8.31
N LYS A 105 -15.82 -7.23 9.01
CA LYS A 105 -17.08 -7.85 8.59
C LYS A 105 -18.23 -6.86 8.51
N GLU A 106 -18.42 -6.06 9.57
CA GLU A 106 -19.48 -5.05 9.61
C GLU A 106 -19.35 -4.04 8.47
N THR A 107 -18.11 -3.64 8.16
CA THR A 107 -17.83 -2.72 7.06
C THR A 107 -18.13 -3.34 5.69
N LEU A 108 -17.72 -4.59 5.46
CA LEU A 108 -18.01 -5.32 4.21
C LEU A 108 -19.52 -5.51 3.98
N VAL A 109 -20.26 -5.92 5.02
CA VAL A 109 -21.74 -6.05 4.95
C VAL A 109 -22.38 -4.72 4.57
N ARG A 110 -21.97 -3.63 5.22
CA ARG A 110 -22.49 -2.29 4.92
C ARG A 110 -22.21 -1.85 3.48
N TYR A 111 -21.04 -2.17 2.95
CA TYR A 111 -20.72 -1.87 1.55
C TYR A 111 -21.53 -2.75 0.58
N GLU A 112 -21.73 -4.03 0.88
CA GLU A 112 -22.58 -4.92 0.09
C GLU A 112 -24.01 -4.37 -0.01
N GLU A 113 -24.62 -4.01 1.13
CA GLU A 113 -25.98 -3.45 1.19
C GLU A 113 -26.09 -2.12 0.44
N LYS A 114 -25.11 -1.23 0.63
CA LYS A 114 -25.05 0.05 -0.10
C LYS A 114 -24.97 -0.16 -1.61
N CYS A 115 -24.14 -1.10 -2.06
CA CYS A 115 -23.99 -1.40 -3.47
C CYS A 115 -25.28 -1.97 -4.06
N ARG A 116 -25.94 -2.91 -3.37
CA ARG A 116 -27.24 -3.46 -3.77
C ARG A 116 -28.30 -2.36 -3.90
N GLY A 117 -28.44 -1.51 -2.89
CA GLY A 117 -29.38 -0.38 -2.93
C GLY A 117 -29.06 0.69 -4.00
N ARG A 118 -27.83 0.70 -4.54
CA ARG A 118 -27.45 1.54 -5.69
C ARG A 118 -27.73 0.88 -7.04
N MET A 119 -27.78 -0.45 -7.10
CA MET A 119 -28.15 -1.21 -8.31
C MET A 119 -29.67 -1.28 -8.51
N GLU A 120 -30.45 -1.20 -7.43
CA GLU A 120 -31.91 -1.24 -7.46
C GLU A 120 -32.56 0.12 -7.82
N LYS A 121 -31.76 1.16 -8.08
CA LYS A 121 -32.20 2.53 -8.43
C LYS A 121 -31.79 2.90 -9.84
#